data_AF-A0A7K4CUX1-F1
#
_entry.id   AF-A0A7K4CUX1-F1
#
_cell.length_a   1.000
_cell.length_b   1.000
_cell.length_c   1.000
_cell.angle_alpha   90.00
_cell.angle_beta   90.00
_cell.angle_gamma   90.00
#
_symmetry.space_group_name_H-M   'P 1'
#
loop_
_entity.id
_entity.type
_entity.pdbx_description
1 polymer ?
#
loop_
_entity_poly.entity_id
_entity_poly.type
_entity_poly.pdbx_seq_one_letter_code
_entity_poly.pdbx_strand_id
1 'polypeptide(L)' 'MKSVGAQIVARDAVDLLISFLEDKAKEVTSTALKLTRHSKRTKLTRDDIDLVLKMK' A
#
# COMPACT_ATOMS: atom_id res chain seq x y z
N MET A 1 3.69 -13.59 -10.40
CA MET A 1 2.71 -14.56 -10.92
C MET A 1 3.39 -15.85 -11.39
N LYS A 2 4.43 -15.79 -12.23
CA LYS A 2 5.21 -16.99 -12.63
C LYS A 2 5.86 -17.73 -11.45
N SER A 3 6.34 -17.01 -10.44
CA SER A 3 6.91 -17.57 -9.20
C SER A 3 5.90 -18.32 -8.32
N VAL A 4 4.60 -18.07 -8.49
CA VAL A 4 3.49 -18.78 -7.82
C VAL A 4 2.82 -19.78 -8.77
N GLY A 5 3.47 -20.15 -9.88
CA GLY A 5 2.99 -21.16 -10.83
C GLY A 5 1.92 -20.69 -11.83
N ALA A 6 1.50 -19.42 -11.78
CA ALA A 6 0.53 -18.88 -12.74
C ALA A 6 1.22 -18.63 -14.09
N GLN A 7 0.95 -19.52 -15.06
CA GLN A 7 1.58 -19.50 -16.40
C GLN A 7 0.88 -18.55 -17.38
N ILE A 8 -0.44 -18.40 -17.30
CA ILE A 8 -1.24 -17.50 -18.12
C ILE A 8 -2.24 -16.79 -17.22
N VAL A 9 -2.27 -15.47 -17.30
CA VAL A 9 -3.15 -14.60 -16.50
C VAL A 9 -3.79 -13.62 -17.45
N ALA A 10 -5.09 -13.38 -17.30
CA ALA A 10 -5.79 -12.36 -18.08
C ALA A 10 -5.15 -10.99 -17.79
N ARG A 11 -4.80 -10.24 -18.84
CA ARG A 11 -4.17 -8.91 -18.71
C ARG A 11 -5.03 -7.99 -17.87
N ASP A 12 -6.33 -7.94 -18.16
CA ASP A 12 -7.28 -7.07 -17.47
C ASP A 12 -7.34 -7.36 -15.95
N ALA A 13 -7.21 -8.63 -15.55
CA ALA A 13 -7.19 -9.01 -14.14
C ALA A 13 -5.90 -8.55 -13.44
N VAL A 14 -4.77 -8.57 -14.15
CA VAL A 14 -3.49 -8.04 -13.65
C VAL A 14 -3.56 -6.53 -13.51
N ASP A 15 -4.10 -5.84 -14.53
CA ASP A 15 -4.24 -4.37 -14.52
C ASP A 15 -5.17 -3.91 -13.38
N LEU A 16 -6.27 -4.63 -13.15
CA LEU A 16 -7.16 -4.38 -12.01
C LEU A 16 -6.45 -4.55 -10.68
N LEU A 17 -5.64 -5.61 -10.54
CA LEU A 17 -4.85 -5.83 -9.32
C LEU A 17 -3.83 -4.72 -9.09
N ILE A 18 -3.16 -4.27 -10.15
CA ILE A 18 -2.21 -3.15 -10.08
C ILE A 18 -2.93 -1.90 -9.60
N SER A 19 -4.06 -1.54 -10.21
CA SER A 19 -4.85 -0.37 -9.82
C SER A 19 -5.29 -0.45 -8.35
N PHE A 20 -5.77 -1.61 -7.91
CA PHE A 20 -6.17 -1.82 -6.53
C PHE A 20 -5.00 -1.62 -5.55
N LEU A 21 -3.81 -2.14 -5.88
CA LEU A 21 -2.62 -1.99 -5.05
C LEU A 21 -2.13 -0.55 -5.00
N GLU A 22 -2.20 0.18 -6.11
CA GLU A 22 -1.87 1.61 -6.15
C GLU A 22 -2.80 2.44 -5.26
N ASP A 23 -4.10 2.20 -5.33
CA ASP A 23 -5.08 2.91 -4.51
C ASP A 23 -4.89 2.56 -3.03
N LYS A 24 -4.59 1.30 -2.72
CA LYS A 24 -4.29 0.88 -1.35
C LYS A 24 -3.02 1.54 -0.82
N ALA A 25 -1.98 1.63 -1.64
CA ALA A 25 -0.73 2.30 -1.29
C ALA A 25 -0.94 3.79 -1.02
N LYS A 26 -1.72 4.49 -1.86
CA LYS A 26 -2.09 5.90 -1.64
C LYS A 26 -2.86 6.09 -0.33
N GLU A 27 -3.83 5.22 -0.05
CA GLU A 27 -4.65 5.25 1.16
C GLU A 27 -3.79 5.09 2.43
N VAL A 28 -2.92 4.08 2.46
CA VAL A 28 -2.01 3.80 3.57
C VAL A 28 -1.04 4.96 3.78
N THR A 29 -0.39 5.43 2.70
CA THR A 29 0.59 6.52 2.78
C THR A 29 -0.04 7.84 3.24
N SER A 30 -1.24 8.16 2.76
CA SER A 30 -1.99 9.35 3.17
C SER A 30 -2.31 9.32 4.67
N THR A 31 -2.74 8.17 5.18
CA THR A 31 -3.04 7.98 6.61
C THR A 31 -1.77 8.06 7.44
N ALA A 32 -0.68 7.43 6.99
CA ALA A 32 0.59 7.45 7.69
C ALA A 32 1.18 8.86 7.75
N LEU A 33 1.03 9.66 6.69
CA LEU A 33 1.41 11.08 6.67
C LEU A 33 0.61 11.91 7.68
N LYS A 34 -0.70 11.66 7.83
CA LYS A 34 -1.53 12.34 8.84
C LYS A 34 -1.03 12.04 10.25
N LEU A 35 -0.72 10.78 10.56
CA LEU A 35 -0.19 10.36 11.86
C LEU A 35 1.20 10.96 12.13
N THR A 36 2.06 10.96 11.10
CA THR A 36 3.40 11.57 11.18
C THR A 36 3.28 13.05 11.54
N ARG A 37 2.39 13.79 10.86
CA ARG A 37 2.08 15.20 11.15
C ARG A 37 1.47 15.41 12.54
N HIS A 38 0.57 14.53 12.98
CA HIS A 38 0.01 14.57 14.33
C HIS A 38 1.10 14.45 15.40
N SER A 39 2.14 13.64 15.15
CA SER A 39 3.32 13.52 16.01
C SER A 39 4.38 14.63 15.81
N LYS A 40 4.05 15.70 15.06
CA LYS A 40 4.94 16.84 14.74
C LYS A 40 6.23 16.45 14.01
N ARG A 41 6.27 15.27 13.39
CA ARG A 41 7.38 14.83 12.53
C ARG A 41 7.08 15.18 11.08
N THR A 42 8.13 15.42 10.31
CA THR A 42 8.04 15.66 8.86
C THR A 42 8.45 14.44 8.04
N LYS A 43 9.28 13.57 8.63
CA LYS A 43 9.78 12.34 8.02
C LYS A 43 8.83 11.18 8.28
N LEU A 44 8.31 10.61 7.20
CA LEU A 44 7.57 9.35 7.22
C LEU A 44 8.54 8.20 7.50
N THR A 45 8.21 7.33 8.45
CA THR A 45 9.04 6.18 8.83
C THR A 45 8.30 4.86 8.60
N ARG A 46 9.04 3.76 8.65
CA ARG A 46 8.45 2.42 8.58
C ARG A 46 7.42 2.20 9.68
N ASP A 47 7.70 2.67 10.89
CA ASP A 47 6.82 2.51 12.04
C ASP A 47 5.46 3.18 11.82
N ASP A 48 5.43 4.32 11.11
CA ASP A 48 4.18 5.01 10.75
C ASP A 48 3.34 4.16 9.79
N ILE A 49 3.98 3.50 8.83
CA ILE A 49 3.31 2.62 7.87
C ILE A 49 2.83 1.34 8.57
N ASP A 50 3.69 0.72 9.38
CA ASP A 50 3.37 -0.49 10.14
C ASP A 50 2.22 -0.25 11.12
N LEU A 51 2.15 0.94 11.73
CA LEU A 51 1.02 1.36 12.57
C LEU A 51 -0.29 1.42 11.77
N VAL A 52 -0.29 2.06 10.60
CA VAL A 52 -1.48 2.15 9.75
C VAL A 52 -1.94 0.77 9.28
N LEU A 53 -1.00 -0.13 8.94
CA LEU A 53 -1.32 -1.49 8.53
C LEU A 53 -1.94 -2.32 9.66
N LYS A 54 -1.55 -2.07 10.93
CA LYS A 54 -2.14 -2.74 12.11
C LYS A 54 -3.49 -2.18 12.54
N MET A 55 -3.80 -0.93 12.16
CA MET A 55 -5.09 -0.30 12.47
C MET A 55 -6.21 -0.71 11.51
N LYS A 56 -5.87 -1.41 10.42
CA LYS A 56 -6.82 -2.00 9.46
C LYS A 56 -7.00 -3.48 9.73
#